data_AF-A0A3M5U0Y4-F1
#
_entry.id   AF-A0A3M5U0Y4-F1
#
_cell.length_a   1.000
_cell.length_b   1.000
_cell.length_c   1.000
_cell.angle_alpha   90.00
_cell.angle_beta   90.00
_cell.angle_gamma   90.00
#
_symmetry.space_group_name_H-M   'P 1'
#
loop_
_entity.id
_entity.type
_entity.pdbx_description
1 polymer ?
#
loop_
_entity_poly.entity_id
_entity_poly.type
_entity_poly.pdbx_seq_one_letter_code
_entity_poly.pdbx_strand_id
1 'polypeptide(L)'
;MSMSVKNIKARYLIGAFIVVPALFWYVATPVVRVHYSKEATNELRVIWNTQHNIHKEGMLPGQGTYDTGHIFPNEKFFMNFDWWNEKSLRRCIAITPKWGGVIDIYLDGKGRIETAKTGPDVIARLKRCEGDADPFRP
;
A
#
# COMPACT_ATOMS: atom_id res chain seq x y z
N MET A 1 -10.15 -26.52 -47.12
CA MET A 1 -9.65 -26.74 -45.74
C MET A 1 -8.84 -25.51 -45.28
N SER A 2 -9.48 -24.39 -44.90
CA SER A 2 -8.75 -23.23 -44.30
C SER A 2 -9.68 -22.12 -43.76
N MET A 3 -10.60 -22.47 -42.85
CA MET A 3 -11.36 -21.44 -42.09
C MET A 3 -11.29 -21.68 -40.57
N SER A 4 -11.22 -22.94 -40.13
CA SER A 4 -11.15 -23.28 -38.71
C SER A 4 -9.85 -22.82 -38.03
N VAL A 5 -8.68 -23.01 -38.69
CA VAL A 5 -7.37 -22.65 -38.11
C VAL A 5 -7.17 -21.13 -37.96
N LYS A 6 -7.68 -20.33 -38.90
CA LYS A 6 -7.61 -18.85 -38.83
C LYS A 6 -8.46 -18.30 -37.68
N ASN A 7 -9.68 -18.83 -37.50
CA ASN A 7 -10.59 -18.42 -36.43
C ASN A 7 -10.07 -18.83 -35.04
N ILE A 8 -9.41 -19.99 -34.93
CA ILE A 8 -8.76 -20.43 -33.70
C ILE A 8 -7.58 -19.51 -33.33
N LYS A 9 -6.70 -19.18 -34.28
CA LYS A 9 -5.60 -18.23 -34.04
C LYS A 9 -6.11 -16.83 -33.67
N ALA A 10 -7.15 -16.34 -34.33
CA ALA A 10 -7.77 -15.06 -34.02
C ALA A 10 -8.39 -15.05 -32.60
N ARG A 11 -9.04 -16.12 -32.16
CA ARG A 11 -9.58 -16.26 -30.80
C ARG A 11 -8.50 -16.25 -29.74
N TYR A 12 -7.36 -16.93 -29.96
CA TYR A 12 -6.22 -16.87 -29.04
C TYR A 12 -5.57 -15.49 -29.01
N LEU A 13 -5.47 -14.79 -30.14
CA LEU A 13 -4.96 -13.42 -30.19
C LEU A 13 -5.87 -12.45 -29.42
N ILE A 14 -7.19 -12.57 -29.58
CA ILE A 14 -8.17 -11.75 -28.83
C ILE A 14 -8.10 -12.09 -27.33
N GLY A 15 -8.04 -13.37 -26.96
CA GLY A 15 -7.88 -13.79 -25.58
C GLY A 15 -6.58 -13.28 -24.94
N ALA A 16 -5.47 -13.37 -25.66
CA ALA A 16 -4.18 -12.83 -25.21
C ALA A 16 -4.22 -11.31 -25.03
N PHE A 17 -4.93 -10.59 -25.91
CA PHE A 17 -5.07 -9.13 -25.81
C PHE A 17 -5.85 -8.66 -24.58
N ILE A 18 -6.66 -9.53 -23.96
CA ILE A 18 -7.36 -9.23 -22.70
C ILE A 18 -6.54 -9.72 -21.50
N VAL A 19 -6.03 -10.94 -21.58
CA VAL A 19 -5.33 -11.59 -20.46
C VAL A 19 -4.00 -10.91 -20.17
N VAL A 20 -3.22 -10.52 -21.20
CA VAL A 20 -1.90 -9.92 -20.99
C VAL A 20 -1.99 -8.55 -20.30
N PRO A 21 -2.85 -7.60 -20.72
CA PRO A 21 -3.01 -6.34 -19.97
C PRO A 21 -3.56 -6.53 -18.56
N ALA A 22 -4.48 -7.47 -18.36
CA ALA A 22 -5.02 -7.77 -17.02
C ALA A 22 -3.92 -8.32 -16.08
N LEU A 23 -3.11 -9.26 -16.58
CA LEU A 23 -1.95 -9.78 -15.84
C LEU A 23 -0.92 -8.69 -15.57
N PHE A 24 -0.63 -7.85 -16.57
CA PHE A 24 0.28 -6.72 -16.41
C PHE A 24 -0.20 -5.79 -15.30
N TRP A 25 -1.48 -5.41 -15.30
CA TRP A 25 -2.04 -4.52 -14.28
C TRP A 25 -1.96 -5.15 -12.88
N TYR A 26 -2.30 -6.44 -12.78
CA TYR A 26 -2.25 -7.18 -11.52
C TYR A 26 -0.83 -7.24 -10.93
N VAL A 27 0.18 -7.50 -11.77
CA VAL A 27 1.57 -7.62 -11.33
C VAL A 27 2.24 -6.27 -11.11
N ALA A 28 1.91 -5.25 -11.91
CA ALA A 28 2.58 -3.96 -11.88
C ALA A 28 2.05 -3.01 -10.79
N THR A 29 0.82 -3.22 -10.30
CA THR A 29 0.19 -2.35 -9.29
C THR A 29 0.97 -2.39 -7.97
N PRO A 30 1.54 -1.26 -7.51
CA PRO A 30 2.16 -1.19 -6.20
C PRO A 30 1.13 -1.40 -5.10
N VAL A 31 1.44 -2.22 -4.10
CA VAL A 31 0.58 -2.42 -2.92
C VAL A 31 1.35 -2.10 -1.67
N VAL A 32 0.74 -1.33 -0.77
CA VAL A 32 1.28 -1.07 0.57
C VAL A 32 0.33 -1.63 1.60
N ARG A 33 0.84 -2.41 2.55
CA ARG A 33 0.08 -2.98 3.65
C ARG A 33 0.66 -2.50 4.97
N VAL A 34 -0.21 -2.08 5.87
CA VAL A 34 0.15 -1.71 7.24
C VAL A 34 -0.50 -2.71 8.18
N HIS A 35 0.29 -3.40 8.97
CA HIS A 35 -0.17 -4.39 9.95
C HIS A 35 -0.04 -3.82 11.35
N TYR A 36 -1.07 -4.00 12.16
CA TYR A 36 -1.05 -3.62 13.56
C TYR A 36 -0.84 -4.84 14.46
N SER A 37 0.09 -4.70 15.40
CA SER A 37 0.40 -5.71 16.42
C SER A 37 -0.84 -6.22 17.13
N LYS A 38 -0.87 -7.54 17.39
CA LYS A 38 -1.93 -8.21 18.17
C LYS A 38 -1.82 -7.88 19.66
N GLU A 39 -0.64 -7.49 20.09
CA GLU A 39 -0.30 -7.11 21.47
C GLU A 39 -0.77 -5.68 21.80
N ALA A 40 -1.32 -4.96 20.82
CA ALA A 40 -1.87 -3.64 21.03
C ALA A 40 -3.16 -3.66 21.85
N THR A 41 -3.44 -2.55 22.55
CA THR A 41 -4.62 -2.44 23.43
C THR A 41 -5.62 -1.40 22.97
N ASN A 42 -5.25 -0.47 22.10
CA ASN A 42 -6.11 0.62 21.65
C ASN A 42 -6.37 0.50 20.15
N GLU A 43 -7.59 0.82 19.73
CA GLU A 43 -7.92 1.02 18.32
C GLU A 43 -7.16 2.21 17.74
N LEU A 44 -6.69 2.05 16.51
CA LEU A 44 -6.13 3.13 15.71
C LEU A 44 -7.18 3.63 14.74
N ARG A 45 -7.34 4.95 14.68
CA ARG A 45 -8.05 5.59 13.57
C ARG A 45 -7.02 5.88 12.50
N VAL A 46 -7.27 5.42 11.28
CA VAL A 46 -6.33 5.55 10.17
C VAL A 46 -6.96 6.31 9.02
N ILE A 47 -6.13 7.03 8.28
CA ILE A 47 -6.46 7.67 7.02
C ILE A 47 -5.40 7.30 6.00
N TRP A 48 -5.85 6.77 4.87
CA TRP A 48 -5.06 6.73 3.64
C TRP A 48 -5.37 7.96 2.80
N ASN A 49 -4.34 8.59 2.26
CA ASN A 49 -4.47 9.65 1.27
C ASN A 49 -3.52 9.38 0.11
N THR A 50 -4.04 8.75 -0.94
CA THR A 50 -3.30 8.42 -2.15
C THR A 50 -3.78 9.30 -3.28
N GLN A 51 -3.02 10.35 -3.59
CA GLN A 51 -3.35 11.33 -4.63
C GLN A 51 -4.81 11.84 -4.53
N HIS A 52 -5.22 12.30 -3.34
CA HIS A 52 -6.57 12.80 -3.02
C HIS A 52 -7.68 11.74 -2.94
N ASN A 53 -7.37 10.46 -3.14
CA ASN A 53 -8.27 9.39 -2.72
C ASN A 53 -8.09 9.17 -1.21
N ILE A 54 -9.08 9.62 -0.44
CA ILE A 54 -9.03 9.61 1.03
C ILE A 54 -9.95 8.51 1.55
N HIS A 55 -9.36 7.52 2.22
CA HIS A 55 -10.10 6.48 2.93
C HIS A 55 -9.86 6.60 4.43
N LYS A 56 -10.91 6.38 5.23
CA LYS A 56 -10.84 6.44 6.70
C LYS A 56 -11.44 5.18 7.27
N GLU A 57 -10.74 4.58 8.21
CA GLU A 57 -11.20 3.36 8.87
C GLU A 57 -10.63 3.26 10.29
N GLY A 58 -11.23 2.37 11.08
CA GLY A 58 -10.70 1.94 12.36
C GLY A 58 -9.89 0.67 12.17
N MET A 59 -8.74 0.57 12.84
CA MET A 59 -7.86 -0.58 12.82
C MET A 59 -7.67 -1.10 14.26
N LEU A 60 -8.27 -2.26 14.52
CA LEU A 60 -8.18 -2.95 15.81
C LEU A 60 -6.84 -3.69 15.94
N PRO A 61 -6.39 -4.01 17.17
CA PRO A 61 -5.22 -4.85 17.39
C PRO A 61 -5.25 -6.13 16.56
N GLY A 62 -4.14 -6.43 15.86
CA GLY A 62 -4.02 -7.61 15.00
C GLY A 62 -4.62 -7.47 13.59
N GLN A 63 -5.28 -6.37 13.28
CA GLN A 63 -5.76 -6.08 11.92
C GLN A 63 -4.67 -5.43 11.06
N GLY A 64 -4.94 -5.37 9.77
CA GLY A 64 -4.12 -4.61 8.85
C GLY A 64 -5.00 -3.94 7.80
N THR A 65 -4.45 -2.87 7.23
CA THR A 65 -5.04 -2.12 6.14
C THR A 65 -4.10 -2.09 4.95
N TYR A 66 -4.61 -1.78 3.77
CA TYR A 66 -3.80 -1.63 2.57
C TYR A 66 -4.36 -0.55 1.66
N ASP A 67 -3.47 0.02 0.85
CA ASP A 67 -3.84 0.86 -0.28
C ASP A 67 -2.91 0.55 -1.48
N THR A 68 -3.38 0.91 -2.66
CA THR A 68 -2.69 0.65 -3.93
C THR A 68 -2.15 1.95 -4.53
N GLY A 69 -0.89 1.91 -4.96
CA GLY A 69 -0.26 3.02 -5.66
C GLY A 69 -0.62 3.03 -7.15
N HIS A 70 -0.16 4.06 -7.85
CA HIS A 70 -0.30 4.13 -9.31
C HIS A 70 0.84 3.38 -10.00
N ILE A 71 0.53 2.62 -11.05
CA ILE A 71 1.54 1.94 -11.90
C ILE A 71 2.44 2.97 -12.60
N PHE A 72 1.84 4.09 -13.02
CA PHE A 72 2.52 5.20 -13.68
C PHE A 72 2.29 6.48 -12.87
N PRO A 73 2.99 6.66 -11.73
CA PRO A 73 2.85 7.86 -10.92
C PRO A 73 3.38 9.08 -11.68
N ASN A 74 2.69 10.21 -11.55
CA ASN A 74 3.19 11.49 -12.05
C ASN A 74 4.08 12.17 -10.99
N GLU A 75 4.70 13.30 -11.33
CA GLU A 75 5.59 14.04 -10.42
C GLU A 75 4.90 14.54 -9.14
N LYS A 76 3.57 14.64 -9.15
CA LYS A 76 2.76 15.09 -8.02
C LYS A 76 2.16 13.93 -7.23
N PHE A 77 2.53 12.69 -7.55
CA PHE A 77 2.04 11.52 -6.84
C PHE A 77 2.54 11.53 -5.39
N PHE A 78 1.61 11.36 -4.45
CA PHE A 78 1.91 11.14 -3.06
C PHE A 78 0.97 10.07 -2.50
N MET A 79 1.48 9.32 -1.53
CA MET A 79 0.72 8.35 -0.76
C MET A 79 1.09 8.56 0.70
N ASN A 80 0.12 8.99 1.49
CA ASN A 80 0.30 9.24 2.91
C ASN A 80 -0.57 8.29 3.72
N PHE A 81 0.00 7.82 4.82
CA PHE A 81 -0.69 7.04 5.83
C PHE A 81 -0.63 7.79 7.15
N ASP A 82 -1.79 8.26 7.59
CA ASP A 82 -2.01 8.97 8.84
C ASP A 82 -2.68 8.03 9.83
N TRP A 83 -2.19 7.96 11.06
CA TRP A 83 -2.87 7.20 12.10
C TRP A 83 -2.73 7.84 13.47
N TRP A 84 -3.75 7.64 14.29
CA TRP A 84 -3.74 8.13 15.66
C TRP A 84 -4.60 7.27 16.59
N ASN A 85 -4.33 7.41 17.88
CA ASN A 85 -5.21 6.91 18.94
C ASN A 85 -5.76 8.08 19.77
N GLU A 86 -6.77 7.81 20.59
CA GLU A 86 -7.40 8.83 21.42
C GLU A 86 -6.49 9.36 22.54
N LYS A 87 -5.40 8.64 22.86
CA LYS A 87 -4.63 8.86 24.09
C LYS A 87 -3.39 9.74 23.93
N SER A 88 -2.83 9.93 22.72
CA SER A 88 -1.75 10.90 22.44
C SER A 88 -0.97 10.62 21.15
N LEU A 89 -1.08 9.42 20.57
CA LEU A 89 -0.31 9.07 19.39
C LEU A 89 -0.98 9.67 18.16
N ARG A 90 -0.31 10.57 17.44
CA ARG A 90 -0.66 10.97 16.07
C ARG A 90 0.60 10.95 15.23
N ARG A 91 0.58 10.19 14.14
CA ARG A 91 1.72 9.97 13.26
C ARG A 91 1.27 10.01 11.80
N CYS A 92 2.18 10.40 10.94
CA CYS A 92 2.02 10.38 9.50
C CYS A 92 3.29 9.89 8.83
N ILE A 93 3.14 9.03 7.83
CA ILE A 93 4.22 8.64 6.93
C ILE A 93 3.83 8.90 5.48
N ALA A 94 4.74 9.54 4.76
CA ALA A 94 4.74 9.59 3.31
C ALA A 94 5.46 8.33 2.80
N ILE A 95 4.80 7.58 1.94
CA ILE A 95 5.26 6.29 1.46
C ILE A 95 5.59 6.41 -0.02
N THR A 96 6.74 5.86 -0.42
CA THR A 96 7.10 5.68 -1.83
C THR A 96 6.88 4.22 -2.24
N PRO A 97 5.74 3.88 -2.88
CA PRO A 97 5.41 2.50 -3.24
C PRO A 97 6.47 1.88 -4.14
N LYS A 98 6.57 0.54 -4.09
CA LYS A 98 7.46 -0.22 -4.97
C LYS A 98 6.67 -0.66 -6.19
N TRP A 99 7.13 -0.24 -7.37
CA TRP A 99 6.56 -0.68 -8.64
C TRP A 99 6.58 -2.21 -8.75
N GLY A 100 5.45 -2.81 -9.11
CA GLY A 100 5.28 -4.24 -9.25
C GLY A 100 5.61 -5.06 -7.99
N GLY A 101 5.41 -4.48 -6.81
CA GLY A 101 5.74 -5.13 -5.55
C GLY A 101 4.79 -4.76 -4.42
N VAL A 102 4.88 -5.58 -3.36
CA VAL A 102 4.17 -5.35 -2.10
C VAL A 102 5.15 -4.88 -1.06
N ILE A 103 4.77 -3.86 -0.30
CA ILE A 103 5.50 -3.37 0.86
C ILE A 103 4.67 -3.65 2.11
N ASP A 104 5.28 -4.26 3.11
CA ASP A 104 4.67 -4.53 4.41
C ASP A 104 5.32 -3.63 5.47
N ILE A 105 4.49 -2.85 6.15
CA ILE A 105 4.86 -1.96 7.26
C ILE A 105 4.22 -2.53 8.52
N TYR A 106 5.00 -2.69 9.59
CA TYR A 106 4.52 -3.24 10.84
C TYR A 106 4.47 -2.17 11.92
N LEU A 107 3.34 -2.06 12.61
CA LEU A 107 3.15 -1.23 13.78
C LEU A 107 3.20 -2.10 15.05
N ASP A 108 3.97 -1.67 16.04
CA ASP A 108 4.10 -2.32 17.35
C ASP A 108 2.85 -2.14 18.21
N GLY A 109 2.84 -2.75 19.40
CA GLY A 109 1.71 -2.68 20.35
C GLY A 109 1.38 -1.26 20.85
N LYS A 110 2.26 -0.29 20.60
CA LYS A 110 2.08 1.13 20.91
C LYS A 110 1.69 1.95 19.68
N GLY A 111 1.52 1.33 18.52
CA GLY A 111 1.22 1.98 17.24
C GLY A 111 2.43 2.67 16.61
N ARG A 112 3.66 2.32 16.98
CA ARG A 112 4.89 2.86 16.38
C ARG A 112 5.40 1.92 15.29
N ILE A 113 6.16 2.44 14.34
CA ILE A 113 6.75 1.58 13.30
C ILE A 113 7.76 0.63 13.95
N GLU A 114 7.50 -0.67 13.82
CA GLU A 114 8.37 -1.73 14.31
C GLU A 114 9.50 -1.96 13.29
N THR A 115 10.61 -1.27 13.49
CA THR A 115 11.79 -1.35 12.60
C THR A 115 12.48 -2.71 12.62
N ALA A 116 12.21 -3.55 13.62
CA ALA A 116 12.70 -4.93 13.68
C ALA A 116 11.96 -5.87 12.72
N LYS A 117 10.68 -5.60 12.41
CA LYS A 117 9.88 -6.39 11.46
C LYS A 117 9.75 -5.73 10.09
N THR A 118 9.81 -4.40 10.05
CA THR A 118 9.78 -3.64 8.80
C THR A 118 11.16 -3.64 8.18
N GLY A 119 11.31 -4.21 6.98
CA GLY A 119 12.60 -4.33 6.30
C GLY A 119 13.30 -2.99 6.08
N PRO A 120 14.64 -2.95 6.10
CA PRO A 120 15.39 -1.70 5.92
C PRO A 120 15.15 -1.03 4.55
N ASP A 121 14.90 -1.84 3.50
CA ASP A 121 14.53 -1.36 2.17
C ASP A 121 13.14 -0.70 2.15
N VAL A 122 12.22 -1.17 2.98
CA VAL A 122 10.92 -0.55 3.21
C VAL A 122 11.09 0.74 3.97
N ILE A 123 11.85 0.75 5.08
CA ILE A 123 12.09 1.95 5.89
C ILE A 123 12.69 3.08 5.05
N ALA A 124 13.62 2.78 4.12
CA ALA A 124 14.21 3.77 3.22
C ALA A 124 13.18 4.46 2.29
N ARG A 125 12.00 3.87 2.10
CA ARG A 125 10.89 4.41 1.31
C ARG A 125 9.86 5.18 2.15
N LEU A 126 10.01 5.16 3.47
CA LEU A 126 9.16 5.88 4.40
C LEU A 126 9.81 7.22 4.74
N LYS A 127 9.05 8.29 4.57
CA LYS A 127 9.44 9.63 5.00
C LYS A 127 8.41 10.17 5.96
N ARG A 128 8.84 11.10 6.79
CA ARG A 128 7.92 11.90 7.60
C ARG A 128 7.06 12.79 6.69
N CYS A 129 5.79 12.98 7.03
CA CYS A 129 4.95 14.00 6.39
C CYS A 129 5.39 15.42 6.79
N GLU A 130 5.20 16.39 5.90
CA GLU A 130 5.54 17.79 6.19
C GLU A 130 4.67 18.32 7.35
N GLY A 131 5.31 18.86 8.38
CA GLY A 131 4.62 19.44 9.55
C GLY A 131 4.30 18.46 10.69
N ASP A 132 4.53 17.16 10.52
CA ASP A 132 4.23 16.14 11.55
C ASP A 132 5.43 15.80 12.45
N ALA A 133 5.13 15.16 13.58
CA ALA A 133 6.15 14.59 14.47
C ALA A 133 6.88 13.40 13.79
N ASP A 134 8.13 13.17 14.18
CA ASP A 134 8.94 12.09 13.63
C ASP A 134 8.27 10.71 13.80
N PRO A 135 7.91 9.99 12.72
CA PRO A 135 7.23 8.70 12.82
C PRO A 135 8.07 7.63 13.52
N PHE A 136 9.40 7.82 13.61
CA PHE A 136 10.33 6.89 14.24
C PHE A 136 10.74 7.29 15.66
N ARG A 137 10.37 8.49 16.13
CA ARG A 137 10.69 8.87 17.52
C ARG A 137 9.80 8.13 18.52
N PRO A 138 10.31 7.89 19.75
CA PRO A 138 9.50 7.42 20.88
C PRO A 138 8.27 8.30 21.10
#